data_AF-A0A4Q6CJR9-F1
#
_entry.id   AF-A0A4Q6CJR9-F1
#
_cell.length_a   1.000
_cell.length_b   1.000
_cell.length_c   1.000
_cell.angle_alpha   90.00
_cell.angle_beta   90.00
_cell.angle_gamma   90.00
#
_symmetry.space_group_name_H-M   'P 1'
#
loop_
_entity.id
_entity.type
_entity.pdbx_description
1 polymer ?
#
loop_
_entity_poly.entity_id
_entity_poly.type
_entity_poly.pdbx_seq_one_letter_code
_entity_poly.pdbx_strand_id
1 'polypeptide(L)'
;MIVILLLGPMLLGNAAFASTNAGVTYQGRILKPNGDPLEGASVQFRLQLRTPGSQNCLMFEETQLQDMRNSKGNFSLTINDGSGSRTDTTLLGLDKVFANKGSFTFDPATCSTGSTYTPNSDDGRKLVVYFKDETMSVWEPMPAQNINFVPYAFETKQIAGFGINSLLRFDLPAASLKNTSPLSEAEYDKLASLIAGTSTDYTRAGRLGNSVLPTMGTGQVLGWTGSAWESVDTVPTNSVTTVKILDANVTGAKIADGAITSTKIAAGTITSTNLAPNISVSTTGTVASGISTT
;
A
#
# COMPACT_ATOMS: atom_id res chain seq x y z
N MET A 1 -40.37 19.37 45.93
CA MET A 1 -40.08 20.45 44.97
C MET A 1 -38.57 20.66 44.91
N ILE A 2 -37.88 19.90 44.06
CA ILE A 2 -36.53 20.19 43.57
C ILE A 2 -36.57 19.75 42.11
N VAL A 3 -36.72 20.71 41.20
CA VAL A 3 -36.65 20.52 39.75
C VAL A 3 -35.18 20.77 39.39
N ILE A 4 -34.44 19.71 39.07
CA ILE A 4 -33.09 19.84 38.51
C ILE A 4 -33.26 19.99 36.99
N LEU A 5 -33.16 21.23 36.54
CA LEU A 5 -33.19 21.64 35.15
C LEU A 5 -31.81 21.38 34.53
N LEU A 6 -31.62 20.25 33.84
CA LEU A 6 -30.43 19.98 33.04
C LEU A 6 -30.54 20.71 31.70
N LEU A 7 -30.02 21.94 31.62
CA LEU A 7 -29.69 22.60 30.36
C LEU A 7 -28.40 22.00 29.79
N GLY A 8 -28.52 21.11 28.81
CA GLY A 8 -27.41 20.70 27.95
C GLY A 8 -27.28 21.67 26.77
N PRO A 9 -26.09 22.24 26.48
CA PRO A 9 -25.92 23.16 25.36
C PRO A 9 -26.05 22.42 24.03
N MET A 10 -27.02 22.88 23.25
CA MET A 10 -27.25 22.53 21.86
C MET A 10 -26.10 23.10 21.02
N LEU A 11 -25.03 22.33 20.83
CA LEU A 11 -24.01 22.63 19.82
C LEU A 11 -24.60 22.34 18.43
N LEU A 12 -25.22 23.36 17.83
CA LEU A 12 -25.38 23.47 16.38
C LEU A 12 -24.00 23.73 15.77
N GLY A 13 -23.23 22.66 15.62
CA GLY A 13 -22.07 22.66 14.73
C GLY A 13 -22.56 22.64 13.29
N ASN A 14 -22.78 23.83 12.70
CA ASN A 14 -22.77 23.94 11.25
C ASN A 14 -21.34 23.61 10.81
N ALA A 15 -21.11 22.35 10.45
CA ALA A 15 -19.97 21.98 9.63
C ALA A 15 -20.19 22.63 8.26
N ALA A 16 -19.77 23.90 8.14
CA ALA A 16 -19.44 24.44 6.84
C ALA A 16 -18.22 23.66 6.38
N PHE A 17 -18.46 22.57 5.65
CA PHE A 17 -17.43 21.96 4.83
C PHE A 17 -17.01 23.05 3.84
N ALA A 18 -15.89 23.71 4.10
CA ALA A 18 -15.18 24.40 3.05
C ALA A 18 -14.80 23.32 2.04
N SER A 19 -15.56 23.27 0.94
CA SER A 19 -15.28 22.38 -0.16
C SER A 19 -13.86 22.67 -0.65
N THR A 20 -12.96 21.71 -0.47
CA THR A 20 -11.57 21.75 -0.96
C THR A 20 -11.49 21.60 -2.48
N ASN A 21 -12.59 21.81 -3.19
CA ASN A 21 -12.65 21.68 -4.64
C ASN A 21 -12.17 22.97 -5.30
N ALA A 22 -11.23 22.82 -6.25
CA ALA A 22 -10.91 23.88 -7.18
C ALA A 22 -12.20 24.27 -7.92
N GLY A 23 -12.51 25.57 -7.91
CA GLY A 23 -13.71 26.13 -8.53
C GLY A 23 -13.38 27.37 -9.34
N VAL A 24 -14.25 27.71 -10.27
CA VAL A 24 -14.15 28.95 -11.05
C VAL A 24 -15.17 29.93 -10.52
N THR A 25 -14.72 31.05 -9.97
CA THR A 25 -15.62 32.10 -9.49
C THR A 25 -16.00 33.04 -10.63
N TYR A 26 -17.29 33.25 -10.81
CA TYR A 26 -17.88 34.16 -11.77
C TYR A 26 -18.66 35.25 -11.01
N GLN A 27 -18.35 36.51 -11.31
CA GLN A 27 -18.92 37.66 -10.64
C GLN A 27 -19.50 38.63 -11.66
N GLY A 28 -20.57 39.30 -11.28
CA GLY A 28 -21.19 40.29 -12.14
C GLY A 28 -22.29 41.05 -11.46
N ARG A 29 -22.97 41.86 -12.27
CA ARG A 29 -24.14 42.62 -11.86
C ARG A 29 -25.23 42.49 -12.92
N ILE A 30 -26.45 42.22 -12.49
CA ILE A 30 -27.62 42.16 -13.37
C ILE A 30 -28.53 43.34 -13.07
N LEU A 31 -28.88 44.07 -14.12
CA LEU A 31 -29.88 45.13 -14.10
C LEU A 31 -31.08 44.68 -14.94
N LYS A 32 -32.27 45.05 -14.49
CA LYS A 32 -33.50 44.91 -15.26
C LYS A 32 -33.50 45.90 -16.42
N PRO A 33 -34.37 45.72 -17.44
CA PRO A 33 -34.46 46.66 -18.57
C PRO A 33 -34.77 48.11 -18.18
N ASN A 34 -35.38 48.32 -17.00
CA ASN A 34 -35.67 49.65 -16.45
C ASN A 34 -34.46 50.29 -15.72
N GLY A 35 -33.30 49.62 -15.66
CA GLY A 35 -32.08 50.10 -15.00
C GLY A 35 -31.99 49.76 -13.51
N ASP A 36 -33.04 49.23 -12.90
CA ASP A 36 -33.03 48.82 -11.50
C ASP A 36 -32.25 47.50 -11.30
N PRO A 37 -31.65 47.28 -10.12
CA PRO A 37 -31.01 46.01 -9.81
C PRO A 37 -31.99 44.83 -9.78
N LEU A 38 -31.50 43.65 -10.16
CA LEU A 38 -32.23 42.40 -9.95
C LEU A 38 -32.15 41.99 -8.46
N GLU A 39 -33.29 41.86 -7.79
CA GLU A 39 -33.39 41.54 -6.36
C GLU A 39 -34.36 40.36 -6.06
N GLY A 40 -34.37 39.35 -6.94
CA GLY A 40 -35.17 38.13 -6.73
C GLY A 40 -34.66 37.28 -5.56
N ALA A 41 -35.56 36.57 -4.87
CA ALA A 41 -35.19 35.70 -3.75
C ALA A 41 -34.61 34.34 -4.21
N SER A 42 -34.99 33.87 -5.39
CA SER A 42 -34.59 32.57 -5.95
C SER A 42 -34.13 32.71 -7.41
N VAL A 43 -33.12 33.54 -7.66
CA VAL A 43 -32.54 33.67 -9.01
C VAL A 43 -31.73 32.42 -9.31
N GLN A 44 -32.07 31.73 -10.39
CA GLN A 44 -31.37 30.52 -10.81
C GLN A 44 -30.32 30.86 -11.85
N PHE A 45 -29.12 30.32 -11.66
CA PHE A 45 -27.99 30.45 -12.58
C PHE A 45 -27.63 29.08 -13.12
N ARG A 46 -27.54 28.96 -14.44
CA ARG A 46 -27.03 27.76 -15.11
C ARG A 46 -25.68 28.09 -15.71
N LEU A 47 -24.62 27.52 -15.13
CA LEU A 47 -23.24 27.71 -15.54
C LEU A 47 -22.82 26.53 -16.42
N GLN A 48 -22.39 26.82 -17.64
CA GLN A 48 -21.91 25.82 -18.60
C GLN A 48 -20.45 26.09 -18.95
N LEU A 49 -19.62 25.05 -18.89
CA LEU A 49 -18.31 25.05 -19.51
C LEU A 49 -18.37 24.29 -20.83
N ARG A 50 -17.89 24.93 -21.89
CA ARG A 50 -17.93 24.41 -23.25
C ARG A 50 -16.56 24.39 -23.92
N THR A 51 -16.42 23.56 -24.95
CA THR A 51 -15.21 23.54 -25.79
C THR A 51 -15.03 24.88 -26.52
N PRO A 52 -13.80 25.36 -26.73
CA PRO A 52 -13.53 26.70 -27.27
C PRO A 52 -13.74 26.82 -28.79
N GLY A 53 -13.73 25.70 -29.52
CA GLY A 53 -13.86 25.64 -30.97
C GLY A 53 -15.29 25.76 -31.49
N SER A 54 -15.46 25.60 -32.81
CA SER A 54 -16.77 25.58 -33.47
C SER A 54 -17.66 24.43 -33.02
N GLN A 55 -17.10 23.40 -32.38
CA GLN A 55 -17.87 22.30 -31.82
C GLN A 55 -18.76 22.75 -30.66
N ASN A 56 -18.30 23.69 -29.82
CA ASN A 56 -19.02 24.30 -28.70
C ASN A 56 -19.80 23.27 -27.83
N CYS A 57 -19.17 22.11 -27.58
CA CYS A 57 -19.75 20.98 -26.86
C CYS A 57 -19.83 21.26 -25.36
N LEU A 58 -20.90 20.79 -24.71
CA LEU A 58 -21.07 20.89 -23.25
C LEU A 58 -20.12 19.92 -22.53
N MET A 59 -19.24 20.46 -21.68
CA MET A 59 -18.31 19.66 -20.87
C MET A 59 -18.72 19.56 -19.41
N PHE A 60 -19.43 20.56 -18.90
CA PHE A 60 -19.87 20.62 -17.51
C PHE A 60 -21.07 21.56 -17.41
N GLU A 61 -22.08 21.18 -16.65
CA GLU A 61 -23.23 22.02 -16.35
C GLU A 61 -23.62 21.92 -14.89
N GLU A 62 -23.78 23.08 -14.26
CA GLU A 62 -24.24 23.21 -12.89
C GLU A 62 -25.31 24.29 -12.81
N THR A 63 -26.38 23.99 -12.08
CA THR A 63 -27.42 24.96 -11.74
C THR A 63 -27.32 25.33 -10.27
N GLN A 64 -27.17 26.62 -10.00
CA GLN A 64 -27.11 27.21 -8.66
C GLN A 64 -28.32 28.10 -8.42
N LEU A 65 -28.81 28.13 -7.19
CA LEU A 65 -29.86 29.03 -6.75
C LEU A 65 -29.26 30.08 -5.83
N GLN A 66 -29.49 31.35 -6.16
CA GLN A 66 -28.88 32.48 -5.46
C GLN A 66 -29.95 33.48 -5.04
N ASP A 67 -29.93 33.83 -3.76
CA ASP A 67 -30.70 34.96 -3.23
C ASP A 67 -29.98 36.26 -3.56
N MET A 68 -30.67 37.15 -4.27
CA MET A 68 -30.15 38.43 -4.76
C MET A 68 -30.79 39.62 -4.04
N ARG A 69 -31.61 39.40 -3.01
CA ARG A 69 -32.21 40.48 -2.23
C ARG A 69 -31.13 41.31 -1.54
N ASN A 70 -31.26 42.64 -1.61
CA ASN A 70 -30.30 43.60 -1.07
C ASN A 70 -28.89 43.52 -1.69
N SER A 71 -28.69 42.76 -2.78
CA SER A 71 -27.39 42.65 -3.44
C SER A 71 -27.10 43.80 -4.40
N LYS A 72 -28.08 44.68 -4.65
CA LYS A 72 -28.03 45.72 -5.69
C LYS A 72 -27.72 45.13 -7.07
N GLY A 73 -28.15 43.89 -7.31
CA GLY A 73 -27.96 43.16 -8.56
C GLY A 73 -26.61 42.45 -8.65
N ASN A 74 -25.75 42.53 -7.63
CA ASN A 74 -24.43 41.89 -7.65
C ASN A 74 -24.51 40.42 -7.27
N PHE A 75 -23.75 39.58 -7.94
CA PHE A 75 -23.62 38.16 -7.62
C PHE A 75 -22.15 37.70 -7.66
N SER A 76 -21.85 36.64 -6.92
CA SER A 76 -20.58 35.94 -6.96
C SER A 76 -20.86 34.45 -6.80
N LEU A 77 -20.63 33.68 -7.84
CA LEU A 77 -20.94 32.25 -7.91
C LEU A 77 -19.65 31.47 -8.14
N THR A 78 -19.44 30.36 -7.45
CA THR A 78 -18.26 29.51 -7.67
C THR A 78 -18.70 28.15 -8.20
N ILE A 79 -18.23 27.79 -9.39
CA ILE A 79 -18.51 26.49 -10.01
C ILE A 79 -17.85 25.39 -9.17
N ASN A 80 -18.58 24.29 -8.94
CA ASN A 80 -18.12 23.09 -8.23
C ASN A 80 -17.79 23.32 -6.73
N ASP A 81 -18.43 24.30 -6.10
CA ASP A 81 -18.31 24.58 -4.67
C ASP A 81 -19.24 23.73 -3.77
N GLY A 82 -20.16 22.98 -4.38
CA GLY A 82 -21.13 22.11 -3.71
C GLY A 82 -22.48 22.78 -3.40
N SER A 83 -22.66 24.06 -3.76
CA SER A 83 -23.93 24.77 -3.62
C SER A 83 -24.89 24.51 -4.78
N GLY A 84 -24.40 24.10 -5.95
CA GLY A 84 -25.19 23.80 -7.13
C GLY A 84 -25.48 22.32 -7.33
N SER A 85 -26.54 22.06 -8.11
CA SER A 85 -26.85 20.74 -8.62
C SER A 85 -26.26 20.58 -10.01
N ARG A 86 -25.49 19.51 -10.20
CA ARG A 86 -24.98 19.12 -11.51
C ARG A 86 -26.12 18.62 -12.39
N THR A 87 -26.20 19.10 -13.64
CA THR A 87 -27.27 18.74 -14.58
C THR A 87 -26.76 18.16 -15.91
N ASP A 88 -25.44 18.11 -16.13
CA ASP A 88 -24.87 17.45 -17.29
C ASP A 88 -24.83 15.91 -17.16
N THR A 89 -24.82 15.25 -18.33
CA THR A 89 -24.69 13.78 -18.45
C THR A 89 -23.24 13.32 -18.61
N THR A 90 -22.29 14.25 -18.79
CA THR A 90 -20.89 13.91 -19.10
C THR A 90 -20.13 13.39 -17.90
N LEU A 91 -20.54 13.78 -16.68
CA LEU A 91 -19.91 13.42 -15.41
C LEU A 91 -18.40 13.70 -15.32
N LEU A 92 -17.86 14.53 -16.23
CA LEU A 92 -16.45 14.94 -16.23
C LEU A 92 -16.15 15.80 -14.99
N GLY A 93 -15.16 15.41 -14.19
CA GLY A 93 -14.66 16.28 -13.11
C GLY A 93 -14.05 17.57 -13.68
N LEU A 94 -14.10 18.66 -12.90
CA LEU A 94 -13.57 19.96 -13.33
C LEU A 94 -12.06 19.87 -13.69
N ASP A 95 -11.34 18.97 -13.02
CA ASP A 95 -9.94 18.60 -13.31
C ASP A 95 -9.75 18.04 -14.73
N LYS A 96 -10.70 17.22 -15.20
CA LYS A 96 -10.69 16.69 -16.57
C LYS A 96 -11.16 17.71 -17.59
N VAL A 97 -12.14 18.55 -17.23
CA VAL A 97 -12.62 19.63 -18.10
C VAL A 97 -11.48 20.58 -18.46
N PHE A 98 -10.65 20.97 -17.49
CA PHE A 98 -9.48 21.82 -17.71
C PHE A 98 -8.19 21.04 -18.03
N ALA A 99 -8.23 19.72 -18.20
CA ALA A 99 -7.08 18.99 -18.72
C ALA A 99 -7.07 19.08 -20.26
N ASN A 100 -6.03 19.68 -20.85
CA ASN A 100 -5.81 19.66 -22.30
C ASN A 100 -5.13 18.36 -22.73
N LYS A 101 -5.72 17.21 -22.38
CA LYS A 101 -5.14 15.89 -22.60
C LYS A 101 -6.16 14.85 -23.04
N GLY A 102 -5.79 14.06 -24.04
CA GLY A 102 -6.63 13.00 -24.60
C GLY A 102 -7.67 13.55 -25.58
N SER A 103 -8.65 12.73 -25.93
CA SER A 103 -9.79 13.12 -26.76
C SER A 103 -11.08 12.96 -25.95
N PHE A 104 -11.96 13.94 -26.03
CA PHE A 104 -13.28 13.91 -25.43
C PHE A 104 -14.31 13.57 -26.50
N THR A 105 -15.23 12.67 -26.18
CA THR A 105 -16.39 12.35 -27.00
C THR A 105 -17.64 12.77 -26.25
N PHE A 106 -18.48 13.57 -26.89
CA PHE A 106 -19.71 14.12 -26.35
C PHE A 106 -20.91 13.58 -27.11
N ASP A 107 -22.08 13.69 -26.50
CA ASP A 107 -23.34 13.48 -27.21
C ASP A 107 -23.49 14.57 -28.29
N PRO A 108 -23.69 14.21 -29.58
CA PRO A 108 -23.93 15.16 -30.65
C PRO A 108 -25.03 16.20 -30.35
N ALA A 109 -26.05 15.86 -29.55
CA ALA A 109 -27.12 16.77 -29.16
C ALA A 109 -26.64 17.93 -28.26
N THR A 110 -25.49 17.77 -27.60
CA THR A 110 -24.91 18.78 -26.69
C THR A 110 -23.81 19.62 -27.36
N CYS A 111 -23.54 19.35 -28.64
CA CYS A 111 -22.56 20.05 -29.47
C CYS A 111 -23.25 20.90 -30.55
N SER A 112 -22.63 22.01 -30.94
CA SER A 112 -23.07 22.78 -32.11
C SER A 112 -22.63 22.13 -33.42
N THR A 113 -21.44 21.51 -33.46
CA THR A 113 -20.96 20.73 -34.59
C THR A 113 -20.08 19.57 -34.13
N GLY A 114 -20.20 18.41 -34.78
CA GLY A 114 -19.41 17.21 -34.45
C GLY A 114 -19.73 16.62 -33.07
N SER A 115 -18.88 15.71 -32.61
CA SER A 115 -19.03 15.02 -31.32
C SER A 115 -17.70 14.74 -30.60
N THR A 116 -16.56 15.00 -31.26
CA THR A 116 -15.24 14.74 -30.70
C THR A 116 -14.44 16.02 -30.61
N TYR A 117 -13.77 16.22 -29.48
CA TYR A 117 -12.87 17.34 -29.23
C TYR A 117 -11.53 16.83 -28.74
N THR A 118 -10.47 17.17 -29.45
CA THR A 118 -9.08 16.93 -29.04
C THR A 118 -8.44 18.28 -28.75
N PRO A 119 -8.22 18.65 -27.47
CA PRO A 119 -7.64 19.93 -27.10
C PRO A 119 -6.19 20.07 -27.55
N ASN A 120 -5.81 21.28 -27.95
CA ASN A 120 -4.40 21.69 -28.10
C ASN A 120 -3.82 22.16 -26.77
N SER A 121 -2.50 22.38 -26.71
CA SER A 121 -1.81 22.87 -25.51
C SER A 121 -2.36 24.19 -24.99
N ASP A 122 -2.81 25.09 -25.87
CA ASP A 122 -3.22 26.46 -25.50
C ASP A 122 -4.73 26.68 -25.52
N ASP A 123 -5.51 25.60 -25.69
CA ASP A 123 -6.96 25.70 -25.77
C ASP A 123 -7.57 26.07 -24.41
N GLY A 124 -8.29 27.21 -24.38
CA GLY A 124 -9.11 27.63 -23.24
C GLY A 124 -10.43 26.88 -23.10
N ARG A 125 -11.32 27.36 -22.23
CA ARG A 125 -12.73 26.90 -22.15
C ARG A 125 -13.66 28.08 -22.29
N LYS A 126 -14.85 27.85 -22.85
CA LYS A 126 -15.88 28.87 -22.97
C LYS A 126 -16.88 28.73 -21.83
N LEU A 127 -16.95 29.74 -20.97
CA LEU A 127 -17.96 29.86 -19.92
C LEU A 127 -19.19 30.54 -20.50
N VAL A 128 -20.32 29.84 -20.46
CA VAL A 128 -21.62 30.37 -20.85
C VAL A 128 -22.53 30.31 -19.64
N VAL A 129 -23.02 31.45 -19.21
CA VAL A 129 -23.91 31.55 -18.04
C VAL A 129 -25.28 31.96 -18.53
N TYR A 130 -26.30 31.30 -17.98
CA TYR A 130 -27.68 31.71 -18.14
C TYR A 130 -28.25 32.04 -16.78
N PHE A 131 -29.19 32.97 -16.72
CA PHE A 131 -29.96 33.22 -15.52
C PHE A 131 -31.45 33.22 -15.82
N LYS A 132 -32.25 33.01 -14.78
CA LYS A 132 -33.68 33.28 -14.78
C LYS A 132 -34.11 33.67 -13.37
N ASP A 133 -35.03 34.62 -13.30
CA ASP A 133 -35.72 34.96 -12.06
C ASP A 133 -36.96 34.07 -11.86
N GLU A 134 -37.56 34.11 -10.67
CA GLU A 134 -38.80 33.40 -10.31
C GLU A 134 -39.96 33.70 -11.27
N THR A 135 -39.93 34.89 -11.88
CA THR A 135 -40.95 35.38 -12.81
C THR A 135 -40.71 34.94 -14.27
N MET A 136 -39.54 34.39 -14.59
CA MET A 136 -39.12 34.08 -15.96
C MET A 136 -39.27 32.59 -16.27
N SER A 137 -39.94 32.26 -17.37
CA SER A 137 -40.08 30.89 -17.87
C SER A 137 -38.93 30.46 -18.81
N VAL A 138 -38.17 31.43 -19.34
CA VAL A 138 -37.09 31.22 -20.31
C VAL A 138 -35.75 31.65 -19.70
N TRP A 139 -34.70 30.90 -20.01
CA TRP A 139 -33.33 31.23 -19.64
C TRP A 139 -32.78 32.38 -20.47
N GLU A 140 -32.26 33.41 -19.82
CA GLU A 140 -31.62 34.54 -20.49
C GLU A 140 -30.09 34.33 -20.54
N PRO A 141 -29.46 34.40 -21.73
CA PRO A 141 -28.02 34.19 -21.87
C PRO A 141 -27.23 35.43 -21.44
N MET A 142 -26.15 35.22 -20.69
CA MET A 142 -25.11 36.22 -20.48
C MET A 142 -24.04 36.13 -21.58
N PRO A 143 -23.26 37.21 -21.82
CA PRO A 143 -22.15 37.18 -22.76
C PRO A 143 -21.15 36.08 -22.39
N ALA A 144 -20.91 35.16 -23.32
CA ALA A 144 -19.96 34.08 -23.12
C ALA A 144 -18.55 34.63 -22.91
N GLN A 145 -17.82 34.04 -21.97
CA GLN A 145 -16.45 34.43 -21.64
C GLN A 145 -15.48 33.29 -21.97
N ASN A 146 -14.29 33.64 -22.43
CA ASN A 146 -13.22 32.66 -22.59
C ASN A 146 -12.39 32.62 -21.31
N ILE A 147 -12.30 31.44 -20.70
CA ILE A 147 -11.41 31.16 -19.59
C ILE A 147 -10.10 30.68 -20.18
N ASN A 148 -9.07 31.52 -20.02
CA ASN A 148 -7.69 31.12 -20.23
C ASN A 148 -7.15 30.58 -18.91
N PHE A 149 -6.57 29.39 -18.95
CA PHE A 149 -5.97 28.73 -17.80
C PHE A 149 -4.64 28.12 -18.25
N VAL A 150 -3.76 27.80 -17.30
CA VAL A 150 -2.51 27.10 -17.60
C VAL A 150 -2.76 25.61 -17.44
N PRO A 151 -2.82 24.81 -18.52
CA PRO A 151 -3.21 23.39 -18.41
C PRO A 151 -2.20 22.57 -17.60
N TYR A 152 -0.92 22.91 -17.71
CA TYR A 152 0.17 22.30 -16.94
C TYR A 152 0.05 22.48 -15.43
N ALA A 153 -0.70 23.48 -14.95
CA ALA A 153 -0.93 23.65 -13.51
C ALA A 153 -1.74 22.48 -12.94
N PHE A 154 -2.70 21.94 -13.68
CA PHE A 154 -3.48 20.76 -13.27
C PHE A 154 -2.66 19.47 -13.39
N GLU A 155 -1.67 19.42 -14.27
CA GLU A 155 -0.77 18.27 -14.40
C GLU A 155 0.15 18.08 -13.19
N THR A 156 0.44 19.13 -12.41
CA THR A 156 1.21 18.97 -11.15
C THR A 156 0.52 18.03 -10.14
N LYS A 157 -0.79 17.76 -10.30
CA LYS A 157 -1.51 16.76 -9.50
C LYS A 157 -1.25 15.30 -9.94
N GLN A 158 -0.56 15.08 -11.05
CA GLN A 158 -0.33 13.76 -11.64
C GLN A 158 1.14 13.60 -12.08
N ILE A 159 1.80 12.53 -11.69
CA ILE A 159 3.15 12.21 -12.20
C ILE A 159 2.99 11.32 -13.43
N ALA A 160 3.47 11.78 -14.60
CA ALA A 160 3.36 11.07 -15.88
C ALA A 160 1.92 10.65 -16.25
N GLY A 161 0.91 11.43 -15.84
CA GLY A 161 -0.51 11.14 -16.10
C GLY A 161 -1.18 10.20 -15.10
N PHE A 162 -0.50 9.90 -13.99
CA PHE A 162 -1.01 9.03 -12.94
C PHE A 162 -1.26 9.84 -11.68
N GLY A 163 -2.47 9.72 -11.12
CA GLY A 163 -2.84 10.37 -9.87
C GLY A 163 -2.13 9.76 -8.65
N ILE A 164 -2.32 10.38 -7.48
CA ILE A 164 -1.69 9.97 -6.22
C ILE A 164 -1.87 8.49 -5.88
N ASN A 165 -2.99 7.89 -6.28
CA ASN A 165 -3.31 6.47 -6.04
C ASN A 165 -2.51 5.49 -6.92
N SER A 166 -1.67 5.98 -7.84
CA SER A 166 -0.97 5.16 -8.84
C SER A 166 0.55 5.38 -8.82
N LEU A 167 1.08 6.00 -7.76
CA LEU A 167 2.51 6.31 -7.61
C LEU A 167 3.35 5.06 -7.35
N LEU A 168 2.80 4.09 -6.61
CA LEU A 168 3.40 2.78 -6.37
C LEU A 168 2.68 1.76 -7.25
N ARG A 169 3.41 1.15 -8.19
CA ARG A 169 2.90 0.05 -9.00
C ARG A 169 3.72 -1.20 -8.74
N PHE A 170 3.01 -2.31 -8.60
CA PHE A 170 3.60 -3.63 -8.58
C PHE A 170 3.28 -4.29 -9.93
N ASP A 171 4.32 -4.56 -10.71
CA ASP A 171 4.20 -5.39 -11.90
C ASP A 171 4.06 -6.85 -11.45
N LEU A 172 2.82 -7.34 -11.43
CA LEU A 172 2.54 -8.73 -11.20
C LEU A 172 2.37 -9.42 -12.57
N PRO A 173 2.85 -10.67 -12.75
CA PRO A 173 2.88 -11.35 -14.06
C PRO A 173 1.51 -11.57 -14.74
N ALA A 174 0.41 -11.12 -14.13
CA ALA A 174 -0.95 -11.26 -14.61
C ALA A 174 -1.54 -9.90 -15.03
N ALA A 175 -1.06 -9.37 -16.17
CA ALA A 175 -1.70 -8.49 -17.17
C ALA A 175 -2.69 -7.37 -16.76
N SER A 176 -2.86 -7.03 -15.49
CA SER A 176 -3.72 -5.93 -15.04
C SER A 176 -3.03 -5.16 -13.92
N LEU A 177 -2.63 -3.94 -14.25
CA LEU A 177 -2.16 -2.95 -13.27
C LEU A 177 -3.33 -2.67 -12.32
N LYS A 178 -3.17 -3.02 -11.04
CA LYS A 178 -4.18 -2.72 -10.01
C LYS A 178 -3.83 -1.40 -9.34
N ASN A 179 -4.82 -0.55 -9.14
CA ASN A 179 -4.72 0.56 -8.20
C ASN A 179 -4.68 -0.04 -6.79
N THR A 180 -3.63 0.27 -6.03
CA THR A 180 -3.54 -0.11 -4.62
C THR A 180 -4.12 1.01 -3.76
N SER A 181 -4.85 0.65 -2.71
CA SER A 181 -5.25 1.63 -1.70
C SER A 181 -4.00 2.30 -1.10
N PRO A 182 -4.07 3.57 -0.69
CA PRO A 182 -2.98 4.21 0.06
C PRO A 182 -2.59 3.36 1.27
N LEU A 183 -1.29 3.28 1.55
CA LEU A 183 -0.78 2.64 2.77
C LEU A 183 -1.39 3.33 3.98
N SER A 184 -1.98 2.55 4.88
CA SER A 184 -2.30 3.02 6.23
C SER A 184 -1.01 3.32 7.00
N GLU A 185 -1.12 4.15 8.04
CA GLU A 185 0.03 4.48 8.92
C GLU A 185 0.65 3.21 9.53
N ALA A 186 -0.17 2.24 9.93
CA ALA A 186 0.30 0.95 10.42
C ALA A 186 1.07 0.12 9.36
N GLU A 187 0.65 0.18 8.09
CA GLU A 187 1.35 -0.51 7.00
C GLU A 187 2.65 0.21 6.62
N TYR A 188 2.68 1.54 6.70
CA TYR A 188 3.90 2.32 6.56
C TYR A 188 4.92 1.94 7.63
N ASP A 189 4.53 1.84 8.90
CA ASP A 189 5.42 1.45 10.00
C ASP A 189 5.98 0.04 9.81
N LYS A 190 5.17 -0.89 9.30
CA LYS A 190 5.63 -2.24 8.94
C LYS A 190 6.65 -2.23 7.81
N LEU A 191 6.41 -1.44 6.76
CA LEU A 191 7.35 -1.30 5.65
C LEU A 191 8.66 -0.64 6.12
N ALA A 192 8.58 0.41 6.93
CA ALA A 192 9.73 1.06 7.52
C ALA A 192 10.54 0.08 8.39
N SER A 193 9.85 -0.73 9.20
CA SER A 193 10.48 -1.79 10.01
C SER A 193 11.11 -2.88 9.13
N LEU A 194 10.53 -3.19 7.97
CA LEU A 194 11.11 -4.15 7.03
C LEU A 194 12.41 -3.60 6.41
N ILE A 195 12.41 -2.33 6.00
CA ILE A 195 13.58 -1.64 5.43
C ILE A 195 14.71 -1.52 6.48
N ALA A 196 14.37 -1.16 7.72
CA ALA A 196 15.31 -1.15 8.85
C ALA A 196 15.69 -2.58 9.32
N GLY A 197 15.00 -3.61 8.81
CA GLY A 197 15.11 -5.00 9.21
C GLY A 197 14.56 -5.31 10.62
N THR A 198 14.06 -4.34 11.36
CA THR A 198 13.49 -4.53 12.70
C THR A 198 12.11 -5.20 12.68
N SER A 199 11.57 -5.53 11.51
CA SER A 199 10.28 -6.21 11.35
C SER A 199 10.24 -7.53 12.12
N THR A 200 9.17 -7.72 12.89
CA THR A 200 8.83 -8.98 13.58
C THR A 200 7.95 -9.88 12.72
N ASP A 201 7.39 -9.38 11.63
CA ASP A 201 6.45 -10.09 10.76
C ASP A 201 7.16 -11.08 9.82
N TYR A 202 8.47 -10.90 9.61
CA TYR A 202 9.29 -11.74 8.73
C TYR A 202 10.56 -12.20 9.43
N THR A 203 10.87 -13.49 9.33
CA THR A 203 12.12 -14.04 9.84
C THR A 203 13.28 -13.63 8.92
N ARG A 204 14.33 -13.02 9.48
CA ARG A 204 15.57 -12.75 8.74
C ARG A 204 16.25 -14.07 8.34
N ALA A 205 16.91 -14.08 7.18
CA ALA A 205 17.75 -15.20 6.76
C ALA A 205 18.79 -15.55 7.84
N GLY A 206 18.99 -16.85 8.09
CA GLY A 206 19.90 -17.33 9.12
C GLY A 206 19.40 -17.20 10.56
N ARG A 207 18.10 -16.97 10.77
CA ARG A 207 17.48 -16.92 12.11
C ARG A 207 16.23 -17.78 12.17
N LEU A 208 15.97 -18.36 13.34
CA LEU A 208 14.72 -19.04 13.66
C LEU A 208 14.23 -18.53 15.03
N GLY A 209 13.05 -17.90 15.06
CA GLY A 209 12.45 -17.38 16.30
C GLY A 209 13.31 -16.33 17.01
N ASN A 210 13.58 -15.20 16.35
CA ASN A 210 14.48 -14.12 16.80
C ASN A 210 15.92 -14.54 17.16
N SER A 211 16.27 -15.82 17.07
CA SER A 211 17.58 -16.37 17.46
C SER A 211 18.39 -16.72 16.22
N VAL A 212 19.70 -16.44 16.26
CA VAL A 212 20.63 -16.78 15.16
C VAL A 212 20.77 -18.30 15.08
N LEU A 213 20.76 -18.84 13.86
CA LEU A 213 21.08 -20.25 13.63
C LEU A 213 22.59 -20.43 13.61
N PRO A 214 23.14 -21.43 14.32
CA PRO A 214 24.56 -21.75 14.31
C PRO A 214 24.98 -22.35 12.96
N THR A 215 26.27 -22.25 12.65
CA THR A 215 26.85 -23.00 11.53
C THR A 215 26.95 -24.47 11.90
N MET A 216 26.38 -25.34 11.07
CA MET A 216 26.32 -26.79 11.33
C MET A 216 27.49 -27.51 10.67
N GLY A 217 28.22 -28.32 11.44
CA GLY A 217 29.15 -29.31 10.92
C GLY A 217 28.44 -30.60 10.47
N THR A 218 29.17 -31.47 9.78
CA THR A 218 28.66 -32.77 9.34
C THR A 218 28.19 -33.61 10.53
N GLY A 219 26.95 -34.09 10.49
CA GLY A 219 26.37 -34.97 11.52
C GLY A 219 25.80 -34.25 12.75
N GLN A 220 25.86 -32.92 12.80
CA GLN A 220 25.26 -32.12 13.87
C GLN A 220 23.80 -31.77 13.53
N VAL A 221 22.97 -31.64 14.56
CA VAL A 221 21.56 -31.23 14.47
C VAL A 221 21.30 -29.99 15.30
N LEU A 222 20.25 -29.24 14.98
CA LEU A 222 19.86 -28.07 15.75
C LEU A 222 19.23 -28.51 17.09
N GLY A 223 19.80 -28.04 18.20
CA GLY A 223 19.23 -28.17 19.54
C GLY A 223 18.81 -26.81 20.09
N TRP A 224 17.68 -26.76 20.80
CA TRP A 224 17.24 -25.55 21.49
C TRP A 224 17.64 -25.61 22.97
N THR A 225 18.37 -24.62 23.46
CA THR A 225 18.82 -24.55 24.86
C THR A 225 17.86 -23.81 25.80
N GLY A 226 16.71 -23.35 25.29
CA GLY A 226 15.79 -22.46 26.02
C GLY A 226 15.98 -20.98 25.69
N SER A 227 17.13 -20.59 25.16
CA SER A 227 17.42 -19.19 24.81
C SER A 227 18.17 -19.02 23.48
N ALA A 228 18.80 -20.07 22.95
CA ALA A 228 19.48 -20.04 21.66
C ALA A 228 19.41 -21.40 20.94
N TRP A 229 19.58 -21.35 19.61
CA TRP A 229 19.82 -22.55 18.80
C TRP A 229 21.32 -22.85 18.81
N GLU A 230 21.67 -24.11 19.10
CA GLU A 230 23.05 -24.58 19.11
C GLU A 230 23.21 -25.80 18.19
N SER A 231 24.43 -25.98 17.67
CA SER A 231 24.80 -27.19 16.93
C SER A 231 25.09 -28.30 17.93
N VAL A 232 24.28 -29.34 17.94
CA VAL A 232 24.40 -30.46 18.87
C VAL A 232 24.90 -31.69 18.13
N ASP A 233 25.88 -32.39 18.71
CA ASP A 233 26.29 -33.71 18.22
C ASP A 233 25.20 -34.74 18.53
N THR A 234 24.84 -35.53 17.52
CA THR A 234 23.85 -36.59 17.65
C THR A 234 24.34 -37.74 18.55
N VAL A 235 25.66 -37.87 18.76
CA VAL A 235 26.27 -38.85 19.67
C VAL A 235 27.09 -38.11 20.73
N PRO A 236 26.48 -37.69 21.86
CA PRO A 236 27.19 -36.98 22.92
C PRO A 236 28.36 -37.79 23.49
N THR A 237 29.32 -37.12 24.12
CA THR A 237 30.43 -37.77 24.84
C THR A 237 29.90 -38.79 25.85
N ASN A 238 30.52 -39.97 25.88
CA ASN A 238 30.13 -41.09 26.75
C ASN A 238 28.69 -41.60 26.54
N SER A 239 28.03 -41.25 25.43
CA SER A 239 26.67 -41.71 25.17
C SER A 239 26.63 -43.20 24.79
N VAL A 240 27.72 -43.77 24.28
CA VAL A 240 27.83 -45.21 24.01
C VAL A 240 28.20 -45.94 25.30
N THR A 241 27.21 -46.55 25.93
CA THR A 241 27.36 -47.37 27.14
C THR A 241 27.34 -48.85 26.81
N THR A 242 27.74 -49.70 27.75
CA THR A 242 27.77 -51.17 27.58
C THR A 242 26.42 -51.72 27.13
N VAL A 243 25.30 -51.25 27.70
CA VAL A 243 23.96 -51.70 27.31
C VAL A 243 23.58 -51.36 25.86
N LYS A 244 24.21 -50.32 25.27
CA LYS A 244 24.00 -49.96 23.86
C LYS A 244 24.80 -50.85 22.89
N ILE A 245 25.74 -51.64 23.42
CA ILE A 245 26.54 -52.61 22.67
C ILE A 245 26.11 -54.01 23.11
N LEU A 246 25.24 -54.65 22.35
CA LEU A 246 24.83 -56.03 22.63
C LEU A 246 26.01 -57.01 22.45
N ASP A 247 25.92 -58.15 23.12
CA ASP A 247 26.91 -59.23 23.01
C ASP A 247 27.14 -59.63 21.55
N ALA A 248 28.40 -59.91 21.21
CA ALA A 248 28.86 -60.23 19.87
C ALA A 248 28.67 -59.12 18.79
N ASN A 249 28.23 -57.91 19.14
CA ASN A 249 28.09 -56.83 18.15
C ASN A 249 29.42 -56.20 17.72
N VAL A 250 30.46 -56.24 18.55
CA VAL A 250 31.82 -55.82 18.18
C VAL A 250 32.61 -57.07 17.78
N THR A 251 32.59 -57.42 16.50
CA THR A 251 33.30 -58.57 15.95
C THR A 251 34.71 -58.20 15.49
N GLY A 252 35.58 -59.19 15.30
CA GLY A 252 36.95 -58.97 14.81
C GLY A 252 37.00 -58.14 13.51
N ALA A 253 36.12 -58.42 12.54
CA ALA A 253 36.06 -57.67 11.29
C ALA A 253 35.65 -56.19 11.43
N LYS A 254 35.04 -55.79 12.56
CA LYS A 254 34.71 -54.39 12.87
C LYS A 254 35.84 -53.65 13.58
N ILE A 255 36.89 -54.37 13.99
CA ILE A 255 38.09 -53.84 14.61
C ILE A 255 39.19 -53.90 13.55
N ALA A 256 39.69 -52.74 13.12
CA ALA A 256 40.80 -52.71 12.18
C ALA A 256 42.08 -53.31 12.79
N ASP A 257 42.94 -53.91 11.96
CA ASP A 257 44.23 -54.44 12.41
C ASP A 257 45.05 -53.35 13.11
N GLY A 258 45.56 -53.67 14.30
CA GLY A 258 46.30 -52.72 15.14
C GLY A 258 45.44 -51.66 15.85
N ALA A 259 44.10 -51.68 15.74
CA ALA A 259 43.23 -50.73 16.41
C ALA A 259 43.28 -50.84 17.94
N ILE A 260 43.51 -52.04 18.50
CA ILE A 260 43.73 -52.26 19.93
C ILE A 260 45.23 -52.44 20.17
N THR A 261 45.87 -51.39 20.69
CA THR A 261 47.30 -51.36 21.02
C THR A 261 47.54 -51.63 22.50
N SER A 262 48.76 -51.96 22.89
CA SER A 262 49.14 -52.18 24.30
C SER A 262 48.81 -50.98 25.20
N THR A 263 48.88 -49.75 24.69
CA THR A 263 48.50 -48.52 25.41
C THR A 263 47.00 -48.37 25.67
N LYS A 264 46.15 -49.08 24.91
CA LYS A 264 44.69 -49.09 25.07
C LYS A 264 44.21 -50.19 26.03
N ILE A 265 45.11 -51.08 26.44
CA ILE A 265 44.83 -52.17 27.38
C ILE A 265 45.53 -51.85 28.70
N ALA A 266 44.76 -51.70 29.78
CA ALA A 266 45.36 -51.50 31.10
C ALA A 266 46.15 -52.75 31.55
N ALA A 267 47.30 -52.54 32.21
CA ALA A 267 48.16 -53.62 32.67
C ALA A 267 47.40 -54.60 33.58
N GLY A 268 47.61 -55.91 33.37
CA GLY A 268 46.95 -56.97 34.13
C GLY A 268 45.50 -57.27 33.76
N THR A 269 44.90 -56.57 32.77
CA THR A 269 43.50 -56.79 32.38
C THR A 269 43.28 -58.09 31.59
N ILE A 270 44.27 -58.51 30.80
CA ILE A 270 44.22 -59.79 30.08
C ILE A 270 44.77 -60.88 31.01
N THR A 271 43.88 -61.75 31.46
CA THR A 271 44.17 -62.87 32.36
C THR A 271 44.01 -64.22 31.65
N SER A 272 44.33 -65.33 32.32
CA SER A 272 44.16 -66.68 31.76
C SER A 272 42.73 -66.99 31.34
N THR A 273 41.72 -66.34 31.94
CA THR A 273 40.31 -66.52 31.58
C THR A 273 39.93 -65.87 30.24
N ASN A 274 40.75 -64.93 29.77
CA ASN A 274 40.53 -64.22 28.50
C ASN A 274 41.22 -64.93 27.32
N LEU A 275 42.05 -65.94 27.59
CA LEU A 275 42.84 -66.65 26.58
C LEU A 275 42.24 -68.04 26.33
N ALA A 276 42.20 -68.45 25.05
CA ALA A 276 41.82 -69.81 24.71
C ALA A 276 42.90 -70.81 25.20
N PRO A 277 42.52 -72.05 25.60
CA PRO A 277 43.44 -73.02 26.19
C PRO A 277 44.67 -73.39 25.34
N ASN A 278 44.57 -73.30 24.02
CA ASN A 278 45.62 -73.72 23.06
C ASN A 278 46.17 -72.55 22.24
N ILE A 279 46.28 -71.36 22.84
CA ILE A 279 46.79 -70.18 22.13
C ILE A 279 48.31 -70.30 21.87
N SER A 280 48.73 -70.10 20.62
CA SER A 280 50.15 -69.97 20.27
C SER A 280 50.55 -68.49 20.36
N VAL A 281 51.50 -68.17 21.25
CA VAL A 281 51.95 -66.80 21.47
C VAL A 281 53.33 -66.63 20.84
N SER A 282 53.41 -65.82 19.78
CA SER A 282 54.69 -65.43 19.15
C SER A 282 55.04 -64.01 19.59
N THR A 283 56.20 -63.83 20.22
CA THR A 283 56.69 -62.52 20.65
C THR A 283 58.10 -62.31 20.14
N THR A 284 58.46 -61.07 19.83
CA THR A 284 59.81 -60.66 19.42
C THR A 284 60.60 -60.00 20.57
N GLY A 285 60.04 -59.97 21.78
CA GLY A 285 60.61 -59.33 22.97
C GLY A 285 60.65 -60.24 24.19
N THR A 286 61.06 -59.70 25.34
CA THR A 286 61.18 -60.45 26.59
C THR A 286 59.83 -60.66 27.26
N VAL A 287 59.42 -61.93 27.45
CA VAL A 287 58.31 -62.28 28.32
C VAL A 287 58.82 -62.31 29.76
N ALA A 288 58.42 -61.33 30.59
CA ALA A 288 58.77 -61.34 32.00
C ALA A 288 58.04 -62.49 32.72
N SER A 289 58.77 -63.18 33.60
CA SER A 289 58.41 -64.44 34.28
C SER A 289 56.93 -64.57 34.66
N GLY A 290 56.29 -65.68 34.23
CA GLY A 290 54.87 -65.94 34.51
C GLY A 290 54.17 -66.97 33.62
N ILE A 291 54.83 -67.51 32.58
CA ILE A 291 54.28 -68.68 31.87
C ILE A 291 54.49 -69.92 32.76
N SER A 292 53.45 -70.30 33.52
CA SER A 292 53.38 -71.63 34.09
C SER A 292 52.97 -72.60 32.98
N THR A 293 53.95 -73.21 32.32
CA THR A 293 53.71 -74.38 31.47
C THR A 293 53.41 -75.57 32.37
N THR A 294 52.19 -76.10 32.33
CA THR A 294 51.95 -77.52 32.65
C THR A 294 52.36 -78.39 31.48
#